data_AF-A0A6N9PT70-F1
#
_entry.id   AF-A0A6N9PT70-F1
#
_cell.length_a   1.000
_cell.length_b   1.000
_cell.length_c   1.000
_cell.angle_alpha   90.00
_cell.angle_beta   90.00
_cell.angle_gamma   90.00
#
_symmetry.space_group_name_H-M   'P 1'
#
loop_
_entity.id
_entity.type
_entity.pdbx_description
1 polymer ?
#
loop_
_entity_poly.entity_id
_entity_poly.type
_entity_poly.pdbx_seq_one_letter_code
_entity_poly.pdbx_strand_id
1 'polypeptide(L)'
;MKTQKGTVYFFTGLAGAGKTTLGGLFYKRQKAQRNDIVLLDGDQLRRLSFHKKSGYTTEERLRGSYYNFEMCHMLAEQGVDVVLCSISMYHAARSWAKNHIENYKEIYVKAAWETLCQRDQKGLYSSGVKNVVGVDILCEEPEHPDIIVENDGRETPDQIVDRLEAFFGLSHGENK
;
A
#
# COMPACT_ATOMS: atom_id res chain seq x y z
N MET A 1 17.10 11.25 -24.17
CA MET A 1 17.59 10.89 -22.82
C MET A 1 16.68 9.80 -22.29
N LYS A 2 17.20 8.70 -21.72
CA LYS A 2 16.34 7.75 -21.00
C LYS A 2 15.93 8.42 -19.69
N THR A 3 14.67 8.75 -19.55
CA THR A 3 14.11 9.22 -18.27
C THR A 3 14.23 8.07 -17.27
N GLN A 4 14.77 8.34 -16.08
CA GLN A 4 14.79 7.35 -15.00
C GLN A 4 13.34 7.01 -14.65
N LYS A 5 13.01 5.72 -14.54
CA LYS A 5 11.67 5.27 -14.13
C LYS A 5 11.43 5.54 -12.66
N GLY A 6 10.19 5.85 -12.30
CA GLY A 6 9.74 6.04 -10.94
C GLY A 6 9.69 4.71 -10.17
N THR A 7 9.61 4.80 -8.85
CA THR A 7 9.51 3.68 -7.92
C THR A 7 8.09 3.56 -7.37
N VAL A 8 7.55 2.35 -7.36
CA VAL A 8 6.24 2.05 -6.75
C VAL A 8 6.47 1.45 -5.37
N TYR A 9 6.13 2.21 -4.33
CA TYR A 9 6.10 1.77 -2.95
C TYR A 9 4.68 1.30 -2.60
N PHE A 10 4.47 0.00 -2.60
CA PHE A 10 3.18 -0.62 -2.32
C PHE A 10 3.07 -1.03 -0.85
N PHE A 11 2.28 -0.27 -0.09
CA PHE A 11 1.92 -0.58 1.29
C PHE A 11 0.68 -1.46 1.30
N THR A 12 0.86 -2.72 1.69
CA THR A 12 -0.19 -3.74 1.79
C THR A 12 -0.40 -4.24 3.21
N GLY A 13 -1.52 -4.91 3.48
CA GLY A 13 -1.94 -5.32 4.82
C GLY A 13 -3.43 -5.17 5.08
N LEU A 14 -3.92 -5.78 6.16
CA LEU A 14 -5.34 -5.81 6.52
C LEU A 14 -5.90 -4.41 6.84
N ALA A 15 -7.23 -4.26 6.82
CA ALA A 15 -7.86 -3.01 7.26
C ALA A 15 -7.43 -2.68 8.70
N GLY A 16 -7.19 -1.40 9.04
CA GLY A 16 -6.69 -1.04 10.38
C GLY A 16 -5.20 -1.35 10.66
N ALA A 17 -4.48 -2.04 9.76
CA ALA A 17 -3.05 -2.33 9.95
C ALA A 17 -2.15 -1.06 9.93
N GLY A 18 -2.65 0.08 9.45
CA GLY A 18 -1.92 1.36 9.46
C GLY A 18 -1.25 1.75 8.14
N LYS A 19 -1.56 1.07 7.03
CA LYS A 19 -1.05 1.40 5.68
C LYS A 19 -1.13 2.88 5.34
N THR A 20 -2.32 3.48 5.41
CA THR A 20 -2.54 4.89 5.04
C THR A 20 -1.80 5.85 5.98
N THR A 21 -1.60 5.48 7.24
CA THR A 21 -0.80 6.25 8.20
C THR A 21 0.68 6.23 7.82
N LEU A 22 1.25 5.04 7.66
CA LEU A 22 2.67 4.87 7.35
C LEU A 22 3.01 5.35 5.93
N GLY A 23 2.26 4.91 4.92
CA GLY A 23 2.44 5.34 3.54
C GLY A 23 2.15 6.83 3.34
N GLY A 24 1.19 7.40 4.07
CA GLY A 24 0.93 8.84 4.03
C GLY A 24 2.07 9.67 4.64
N LEU A 25 2.67 9.21 5.74
CA LEU A 25 3.84 9.85 6.35
C LEU A 25 5.08 9.73 5.45
N PHE A 26 5.36 8.51 4.95
CA PHE A 26 6.41 8.25 3.97
C PHE A 26 6.26 9.13 2.72
N TYR A 27 5.06 9.21 2.16
CA TYR A 27 4.76 10.11 1.04
C TYR A 27 5.07 11.57 1.35
N LYS A 28 4.66 12.08 2.51
CA LYS A 28 4.89 13.48 2.89
C LYS A 28 6.38 13.82 2.97
N ARG A 29 7.18 12.92 3.57
CA ARG A 29 8.64 13.11 3.68
C ARG A 29 9.31 13.09 2.31
N GLN A 30 8.97 12.11 1.48
CA GLN A 30 9.51 12.02 0.12
C GLN A 30 9.07 13.19 -0.77
N LYS A 31 7.81 13.65 -0.64
CA LYS A 31 7.27 14.81 -1.39
C LYS A 31 7.99 16.11 -1.04
N ALA A 32 8.50 16.25 0.19
CA ALA A 32 9.28 17.42 0.58
C ALA A 32 10.64 17.50 -0.14
N GLN A 33 11.15 16.37 -0.64
CA GLN A 33 12.44 16.26 -1.34
C GLN A 33 12.30 16.16 -2.86
N ARG A 34 11.17 15.63 -3.36
CA ARG A 34 10.93 15.40 -4.79
C ARG A 34 9.50 15.77 -5.17
N ASN A 35 9.34 16.52 -6.26
CA ASN A 35 8.03 16.91 -6.75
C ASN A 35 7.30 15.77 -7.48
N ASP A 36 8.03 14.84 -8.08
CA ASP A 36 7.47 13.79 -8.96
C ASP A 36 7.09 12.52 -8.17
N ILE A 37 6.28 12.70 -7.13
CA ILE A 37 5.70 11.61 -6.33
C ILE A 37 4.21 11.86 -6.07
N VAL A 38 3.41 10.78 -6.11
CA VAL A 38 1.98 10.78 -5.83
C VAL A 38 1.59 9.74 -4.78
N LEU A 39 0.50 10.00 -4.05
CA LEU A 39 -0.12 9.06 -3.11
C LEU A 39 -1.44 8.57 -3.68
N LEU A 40 -1.58 7.26 -3.80
CA LEU A 40 -2.81 6.60 -4.22
C LEU A 40 -3.35 5.76 -3.05
N ASP A 41 -4.59 6.04 -2.63
CA ASP A 41 -5.29 5.29 -1.59
C ASP A 41 -6.36 4.40 -2.22
N GLY A 42 -6.35 3.11 -1.91
CA GLY A 42 -7.23 2.11 -2.51
C GLY A 42 -8.72 2.34 -2.25
N ASP A 43 -9.10 3.03 -1.16
CA ASP A 43 -10.50 3.40 -0.93
C ASP A 43 -10.90 4.60 -1.80
N GLN A 44 -9.99 5.55 -2.03
CA GLN A 44 -10.23 6.67 -2.93
C GLN A 44 -10.28 6.22 -4.39
N LEU A 45 -9.33 5.38 -4.83
CA LEU A 45 -9.31 4.81 -6.18
C LEU A 45 -10.59 4.01 -6.45
N ARG A 46 -11.10 3.27 -5.47
CA ARG A 46 -12.36 2.55 -5.58
C ARG A 46 -13.54 3.48 -5.83
N ARG A 47 -13.58 4.65 -5.19
CA ARG A 47 -14.65 5.65 -5.39
C ARG A 47 -14.58 6.29 -6.78
N LEU A 48 -13.36 6.45 -7.32
CA LEU A 48 -13.12 7.07 -8.63
C LEU A 48 -13.29 6.09 -9.80
N SER A 49 -13.17 4.79 -9.53
CA SER A 49 -13.32 3.75 -10.55
C SER A 49 -14.71 3.83 -11.18
N PHE A 50 -14.77 3.89 -12.52
CA PHE A 50 -16.02 3.97 -13.32
C PHE A 50 -17.00 2.82 -13.07
N HIS A 51 -16.54 1.76 -12.39
CA HIS A 51 -17.41 0.77 -11.78
C HIS A 51 -18.13 1.38 -10.57
N LYS A 52 -19.23 2.12 -10.81
CA LYS A 52 -20.23 2.48 -9.78
C LYS A 52 -20.81 1.26 -9.03
N LYS A 53 -20.43 0.05 -9.44
CA LYS A 53 -20.60 -1.23 -8.76
C LYS A 53 -19.24 -1.95 -8.65
N SER A 54 -18.21 -1.32 -8.08
CA SER A 54 -17.11 -2.07 -7.48
C SER A 54 -17.73 -2.85 -6.32
N GLY A 55 -18.31 -4.01 -6.60
CA GLY A 55 -18.87 -4.84 -5.56
C GLY A 55 -17.78 -5.37 -4.65
N TYR A 56 -18.22 -5.99 -3.56
CA TYR A 56 -17.33 -6.48 -2.52
C TYR A 56 -16.86 -7.92 -2.78
N THR A 57 -17.15 -8.49 -3.95
CA THR A 57 -16.73 -9.85 -4.31
C THR A 57 -15.21 -9.94 -4.49
N THR A 58 -14.68 -11.15 -4.34
CA THR A 58 -13.25 -11.42 -4.55
C THR A 58 -12.80 -11.05 -5.96
N GLU A 59 -13.62 -11.36 -6.98
CA GLU A 59 -13.28 -11.12 -8.39
C GLU A 59 -13.22 -9.62 -8.72
N GLU A 60 -14.17 -8.83 -8.23
CA GLU A 60 -14.18 -7.37 -8.43
C GLU A 60 -13.00 -6.70 -7.73
N ARG A 61 -12.64 -7.15 -6.53
CA ARG A 61 -11.46 -6.65 -5.80
C ARG A 61 -10.15 -7.05 -6.48
N LEU A 62 -10.09 -8.25 -7.07
CA LEU A 62 -8.94 -8.69 -7.86
C LEU A 62 -8.77 -7.79 -9.09
N ARG A 63 -9.84 -7.57 -9.87
CA ARG A 63 -9.84 -6.63 -11.01
C ARG A 63 -9.42 -5.22 -10.59
N GLY A 64 -9.96 -4.71 -9.49
CA GLY A 64 -9.57 -3.41 -8.94
C GLY A 64 -8.10 -3.35 -8.54
N SER A 65 -7.52 -4.46 -8.08
CA SER A 65 -6.09 -4.53 -7.76
C SER A 65 -5.22 -4.47 -9.01
N TYR A 66 -5.60 -5.17 -10.08
CA TYR A 66 -4.93 -5.03 -11.39
C TYR A 66 -4.97 -3.59 -11.88
N TYR A 67 -6.15 -2.96 -11.89
CA TYR A 67 -6.31 -1.57 -12.33
C TYR A 67 -5.42 -0.60 -11.55
N ASN A 68 -5.33 -0.77 -10.23
CA ASN A 68 -4.44 0.05 -9.39
C ASN A 68 -2.97 -0.14 -9.78
N PHE A 69 -2.52 -1.38 -10.03
CA PHE A 69 -1.13 -1.64 -10.42
C PHE A 69 -0.82 -1.18 -11.85
N GLU A 70 -1.76 -1.30 -12.78
CA GLU A 70 -1.62 -0.75 -14.14
C GLU A 70 -1.45 0.78 -14.11
N MET A 71 -2.22 1.46 -13.26
CA MET A 71 -2.07 2.90 -13.04
C MET A 71 -0.70 3.24 -12.44
N CYS A 72 -0.23 2.46 -11.44
CA CYS A 72 1.10 2.65 -10.86
C CYS A 72 2.20 2.43 -11.89
N HIS A 73 2.08 1.39 -12.73
CA HIS A 73 3.01 1.10 -13.81
C HIS A 73 3.09 2.26 -14.81
N MET A 74 1.95 2.75 -15.28
CA MET A 74 1.88 3.87 -16.22
C MET A 74 2.56 5.15 -15.67
N LEU A 75 2.40 5.44 -14.38
CA LEU A 75 3.04 6.58 -13.73
C LEU A 75 4.55 6.36 -13.56
N ALA A 76 4.96 5.18 -13.11
CA ALA A 76 6.36 4.83 -12.94
C ALA A 76 7.15 4.85 -14.26
N GLU A 77 6.56 4.39 -15.36
CA GLU A 77 7.17 4.49 -16.70
C GLU A 77 7.45 5.94 -17.12
N GLN A 78 6.73 6.91 -16.55
CA GLN A 78 6.93 8.34 -16.79
C GLN A 78 7.87 9.02 -15.78
N GLY A 79 8.51 8.24 -14.90
CA GLY A 79 9.43 8.78 -13.89
C GLY A 79 8.77 9.21 -12.58
N VAL A 80 7.46 8.98 -12.41
CA VAL A 80 6.72 9.39 -11.20
C VAL A 80 6.80 8.29 -10.16
N ASP A 81 7.30 8.62 -8.96
CA ASP A 81 7.25 7.74 -7.80
C ASP A 81 5.79 7.61 -7.32
N VAL A 82 5.37 6.42 -6.92
CA VAL A 82 4.00 6.16 -6.48
C VAL A 82 4.02 5.50 -5.11
N VAL A 83 3.30 6.07 -4.15
CA VAL A 83 2.98 5.41 -2.88
C VAL A 83 1.56 4.88 -2.99
N LEU A 84 1.39 3.56 -3.08
CA LEU A 84 0.08 2.91 -3.14
C LEU A 84 -0.26 2.31 -1.77
N CYS A 85 -1.32 2.80 -1.13
CA CYS A 85 -1.88 2.22 0.09
C CYS A 85 -3.15 1.45 -0.24
N SER A 86 -3.09 0.12 -0.30
CA SER A 86 -4.27 -0.72 -0.58
C SER A 86 -4.17 -2.06 0.14
N ILE A 87 -5.30 -2.74 0.33
CA ILE A 87 -5.25 -4.14 0.77
C ILE A 87 -4.63 -4.95 -0.37
N SER A 88 -5.30 -5.13 -1.51
CA SER A 88 -4.76 -5.76 -2.74
C SER A 88 -3.88 -7.00 -2.51
N MET A 89 -4.18 -7.79 -1.47
CA MET A 89 -3.49 -9.02 -1.13
C MET A 89 -4.05 -10.17 -1.97
N TYR A 90 -3.76 -10.11 -3.27
CA TYR A 90 -3.98 -11.19 -4.24
C TYR A 90 -2.66 -11.53 -4.93
N HIS A 91 -2.17 -12.77 -4.80
CA HIS A 91 -0.92 -13.24 -5.38
C HIS A 91 -0.86 -12.95 -6.88
N ALA A 92 -1.94 -13.22 -7.62
CA ALA A 92 -1.97 -13.00 -9.06
C ALA A 92 -1.74 -11.53 -9.46
N ALA A 93 -2.33 -10.58 -8.73
CA ALA A 93 -2.15 -9.15 -8.99
C ALA A 93 -0.77 -8.64 -8.56
N ARG A 94 -0.27 -9.08 -7.40
CA ARG A 94 1.08 -8.69 -6.92
C ARG A 94 2.19 -9.27 -7.79
N SER A 95 2.05 -10.53 -8.22
CA SER A 95 2.98 -11.16 -9.18
C SER A 95 2.99 -10.42 -10.51
N TRP A 96 1.83 -9.96 -11.00
CA TRP A 96 1.79 -9.11 -12.18
C TRP A 96 2.56 -7.80 -11.94
N ALA A 97 2.31 -7.10 -10.83
CA ALA A 97 3.00 -5.85 -10.52
C ALA A 97 4.52 -6.03 -10.47
N LYS A 98 5.01 -7.07 -9.76
CA LYS A 98 6.42 -7.41 -9.66
C LYS A 98 7.08 -7.73 -11.01
N ASN A 99 6.33 -8.33 -11.94
CA ASN A 99 6.84 -8.70 -13.26
C ASN A 99 6.85 -7.55 -14.27
N HIS A 100 6.04 -6.50 -14.06
CA HIS A 100 5.86 -5.41 -15.03
C HIS A 100 6.42 -4.07 -14.55
N ILE A 101 6.52 -3.86 -13.24
CA ILE A 101 7.03 -2.62 -12.65
C ILE A 101 8.48 -2.84 -12.23
N GLU A 102 9.40 -2.19 -12.94
CA GLU A 102 10.86 -2.34 -12.75
C GLU A 102 11.30 -1.99 -11.32
N ASN A 103 10.84 -0.85 -10.80
CA ASN A 103 11.17 -0.38 -9.45
C ASN A 103 9.98 -0.62 -8.49
N TYR A 104 9.51 -1.87 -8.39
CA TYR A 104 8.46 -2.25 -7.44
C TYR A 104 9.05 -2.56 -6.06
N LYS A 105 8.45 -2.01 -5.00
CA LYS A 105 8.79 -2.23 -3.60
C LYS A 105 7.54 -2.60 -2.81
N GLU A 106 7.50 -3.83 -2.29
CA GLU A 106 6.37 -4.36 -1.52
C GLU A 106 6.63 -4.25 -0.01
N ILE A 107 5.84 -3.41 0.65
CA ILE A 107 5.88 -3.16 2.09
C ILE A 107 4.66 -3.81 2.73
N TYR A 108 4.88 -4.92 3.44
CA TYR A 108 3.80 -5.61 4.14
C TYR A 108 3.65 -5.07 5.56
N VAL A 109 2.59 -4.29 5.79
CA VAL A 109 2.21 -3.78 7.12
C VAL A 109 1.34 -4.81 7.81
N LYS A 110 1.94 -5.52 8.77
CA LYS A 110 1.30 -6.56 9.58
C LYS A 110 0.93 -6.00 10.94
N ALA A 111 -0.25 -6.37 11.43
CA ALA A 111 -0.66 -6.10 12.80
C ALA A 111 -1.41 -7.33 13.32
N ALA A 112 -1.24 -7.62 14.60
CA ALA A 112 -1.93 -8.70 15.29
C ALA A 112 -3.44 -8.51 15.22
N TRP A 113 -4.18 -9.62 15.24
CA TRP A 113 -5.65 -9.60 15.15
C TRP A 113 -6.27 -8.76 16.28
N GLU A 114 -5.74 -8.89 17.49
CA GLU A 114 -6.15 -8.12 18.67
C GLU A 114 -5.99 -6.61 18.43
N THR A 115 -4.87 -6.20 17.82
CA THR A 115 -4.62 -4.80 17.44
C THR A 115 -5.64 -4.32 16.41
N LEU A 116 -5.95 -5.13 15.40
CA LEU A 116 -6.93 -4.78 14.36
C LEU A 116 -8.33 -4.58 14.96
N CYS A 117 -8.77 -5.50 15.81
CA CYS A 117 -10.04 -5.43 16.52
C CYS A 117 -10.10 -4.24 17.48
N GLN A 118 -9.01 -3.94 18.19
CA GLN A 118 -8.96 -2.78 19.09
C GLN A 118 -9.05 -1.46 18.33
N ARG A 119 -8.38 -1.36 17.18
CA ARG A 119 -8.38 -0.14 16.37
C ARG A 119 -9.71 0.10 15.69
N ASP A 120 -10.31 -0.94 15.12
CA ASP A 120 -11.57 -0.99 14.36
C ASP A 120 -12.07 0.35 13.75
N GLN A 121 -11.16 1.08 13.09
CA GLN A 121 -11.39 2.48 12.71
C GLN A 121 -12.55 2.67 11.73
N LYS A 122 -12.93 1.58 11.06
CA LYS A 122 -14.00 1.53 10.05
C LYS A 122 -15.22 0.75 10.54
N GLY A 123 -15.24 0.31 11.80
CA GLY A 123 -16.29 -0.53 12.36
C GLY A 123 -16.41 -1.89 11.66
N LEU A 124 -15.40 -2.33 10.90
CA LEU A 124 -15.49 -3.54 10.07
C LEU A 124 -15.50 -4.82 10.91
N TYR A 125 -14.81 -4.81 12.05
CA TYR A 125 -14.65 -5.98 12.90
C TYR A 125 -15.80 -6.15 13.88
N SER A 126 -16.38 -5.05 14.34
CA SER A 126 -17.51 -5.05 15.30
C SER A 126 -18.89 -5.07 14.66
N SER A 127 -19.06 -4.58 13.43
CA SER A 127 -20.38 -4.38 12.82
C SER A 127 -21.06 -5.64 12.26
N GLY A 128 -20.33 -6.76 12.15
CA GLY A 128 -20.84 -7.96 11.49
C GLY A 128 -21.02 -7.81 9.97
N VAL A 129 -20.44 -6.77 9.37
CA VAL A 129 -20.37 -6.59 7.91
C VAL A 129 -19.72 -7.82 7.28
N LYS A 130 -20.31 -8.30 6.18
CA LYS A 130 -19.80 -9.42 5.40
C LYS A 130 -18.76 -8.98 4.37
N ASN A 131 -17.97 -9.95 3.90
CA ASN A 131 -16.92 -9.77 2.91
C ASN A 131 -15.74 -8.93 3.43
N VAL A 132 -15.39 -9.07 4.71
CA VAL A 132 -14.20 -8.42 5.27
C VAL A 132 -12.97 -9.30 5.02
N VAL A 133 -11.93 -8.72 4.40
CA VAL A 133 -10.67 -9.43 4.12
C VAL A 133 -9.96 -9.73 5.43
N GLY A 134 -9.52 -10.98 5.60
CA GLY A 134 -8.96 -11.50 6.85
C GLY A 134 -10.02 -11.99 7.85
N VAL A 135 -11.32 -11.91 7.51
CA VAL A 135 -12.42 -12.39 8.36
C VAL A 135 -13.31 -13.35 7.59
N ASP A 136 -14.03 -12.85 6.57
CA ASP A 136 -14.89 -13.67 5.71
C ASP A 136 -14.16 -14.10 4.42
N ILE A 137 -13.22 -13.27 3.95
CA ILE A 137 -12.43 -13.51 2.74
C ILE A 137 -11.00 -13.80 3.16
N LEU A 138 -10.47 -14.96 2.73
CA LEU A 138 -9.09 -15.33 2.98
C LEU A 138 -8.14 -14.27 2.40
N CYS A 139 -7.14 -13.91 3.19
CA CYS A 139 -6.09 -13.01 2.76
C CYS A 139 -4.90 -13.83 2.22
N GLU A 140 -4.46 -13.53 1.01
CA GLU A 140 -3.24 -14.06 0.42
C GLU A 140 -2.05 -13.19 0.85
N GLU A 141 -1.58 -13.35 2.09
CA GLU A 141 -0.46 -12.57 2.65
C GLU A 141 0.78 -12.60 1.73
N PRO A 142 1.58 -11.53 1.67
CA PRO A 142 2.86 -11.54 0.97
C PRO A 142 3.82 -12.62 1.52
N GLU A 143 4.24 -13.55 0.66
CA GLU A 143 5.22 -14.59 1.02
C GLU A 143 6.66 -14.04 1.01
N HIS A 144 6.96 -13.16 0.06
CA HIS A 144 8.29 -12.59 -0.15
C HIS A 144 8.23 -11.08 -0.42
N PRO A 145 7.68 -10.27 0.51
CA PRO A 145 7.72 -8.82 0.40
C PRO A 145 9.16 -8.32 0.55
N ASP A 146 9.46 -7.11 0.05
CA ASP A 146 10.77 -6.48 0.27
C ASP A 146 11.01 -6.22 1.76
N ILE A 147 9.96 -5.84 2.50
CA ILE A 147 10.03 -5.65 3.95
C ILE A 147 8.69 -5.93 4.65
N ILE A 148 8.76 -6.51 5.84
CA ILE A 148 7.63 -6.67 6.76
C ILE A 148 7.76 -5.63 7.87
N VAL A 149 6.65 -4.96 8.18
CA VAL A 149 6.53 -3.98 9.25
C VAL A 149 5.47 -4.46 10.22
N GLU A 150 5.88 -4.84 11.43
CA GLU A 150 4.97 -5.07 12.55
C GLU A 150 4.49 -3.72 13.10
N ASN A 151 3.19 -3.46 13.06
CA ASN A 151 2.60 -2.20 13.50
C ASN A 151 1.61 -2.40 14.66
N ASP A 152 2.12 -3.01 15.73
CA ASP A 152 1.40 -3.29 16.98
C ASP A 152 1.66 -2.26 18.08
N GLY A 153 2.14 -1.07 17.71
CA GLY A 153 2.35 0.06 18.64
C GLY A 153 3.63 0.00 19.47
N ARG A 154 4.56 -0.91 19.14
CA ARG A 154 5.91 -0.97 19.74
C ARG A 154 6.82 0.17 19.27
N GLU A 155 6.63 0.60 18.02
CA GLU A 155 7.34 1.72 17.39
C GLU A 155 6.32 2.80 17.02
N THR A 156 6.75 4.07 17.04
CA THR A 156 5.94 5.16 16.51
C THR A 156 5.91 5.11 14.97
N PRO A 157 4.91 5.72 14.31
CA PRO A 157 4.90 5.83 12.85
C PRO A 157 6.17 6.47 12.28
N ASP A 158 6.73 7.48 12.94
CA ASP A 158 7.97 8.12 12.53
C ASP A 158 9.17 7.15 12.56
N GLN A 159 9.34 6.38 13.64
CA GLN A 159 10.43 5.39 13.75
C GLN A 159 10.33 4.32 12.66
N ILE A 160 9.11 3.85 12.37
CA ILE A 160 8.88 2.88 11.30
C ILE A 160 9.26 3.48 9.94
N VAL A 161 8.87 4.73 9.67
CA VAL A 161 9.18 5.40 8.39
C VAL A 161 10.67 5.70 8.27
N ASP A 162 11.35 6.12 9.34
CA ASP A 162 12.81 6.29 9.38
C ASP A 162 13.51 5.00 8.93
N ARG A 163 13.08 3.84 9.47
CA ARG A 163 13.63 2.54 9.12
C ARG A 163 13.32 2.13 7.69
N LEU A 164 12.13 2.44 7.18
CA LEU A 164 11.77 2.18 5.77
C LEU A 164 12.65 3.00 4.82
N GLU A 165 12.84 4.29 5.12
CA GLU A 165 13.67 5.18 4.33
C GLU A 165 15.13 4.71 4.33
N ALA A 166 15.67 4.34 5.50
CA ALA A 166 17.00 3.75 5.61
C ALA A 166 17.13 2.44 4.83
N PHE A 167 16.14 1.54 4.92
CA PHE A 167 16.14 0.25 4.22
C PHE A 167 16.17 0.42 2.69
N PHE A 168 15.43 1.40 2.15
CA PHE A 168 15.42 1.69 0.72
C PHE A 168 16.55 2.64 0.27
N GLY A 169 17.45 3.05 1.19
CA GLY A 169 18.55 3.97 0.88
C GLY A 169 18.08 5.38 0.50
N LEU A 170 16.93 5.81 1.03
CA LEU A 170 16.33 7.11 0.78
C LEU A 170 16.93 8.11 1.76
N SER A 171 18.11 8.65 1.43
CA SER A 171 18.76 9.65 2.26
C SER A 171 18.00 10.96 2.23
N HIS A 172 17.64 11.47 3.40
CA HIS A 172 17.24 12.85 3.56
C HIS A 172 18.54 13.65 3.57
N GLY A 173 18.76 14.50 2.57
CA GLY A 173 19.84 15.49 2.67
C GLY A 173 19.63 16.23 3.98
N GLU A 174 20.64 16.22 4.86
CA GLU A 174 20.65 17.06 6.05
C GLU A 174 20.43 18.50 5.59
N ASN A 175 19.21 19.01 5.76
CA ASN A 175 18.98 20.44 5.71
C ASN A 175 19.67 21.01 6.96
N LYS A 176 20.88 21.53 6.72
CA LYS A 176 21.51 22.56 7.54
C LYS A 176 20.57 23.75 7.74
#